data_AF-A0A1N7EKM5-F1
#
_entry.id   AF-A0A1N7EKM5-F1
#
_cell.length_a   1.000
_cell.length_b   1.000
_cell.length_c   1.000
_cell.angle_alpha   90.00
_cell.angle_beta   90.00
_cell.angle_gamma   90.00
#
_symmetry.space_group_name_H-M   'P 1'
#
loop_
_entity.id
_entity.type
_entity.pdbx_description
1 polymer ?
#
loop_
_entity_poly.entity_id
_entity_poly.type
_entity_poly.pdbx_seq_one_letter_code
_entity_poly.pdbx_strand_id
1 'polypeptide(L)'
;MSVPTSSAWTHAAAILSLGVLLAGCGEEAKTSPPRALTSVPADGALAQIYDSSCKLCHANPGAGAPLTGDANAWAPRVAQGSDTLLDHTINGYNGMPPMGLCMHCSEEQFLALIGFMSGQPLQ
;
A
#
# COMPACT_ATOMS: atom_id res chain seq x y z
N MET A 1 32.44 8.78 -55.06
CA MET A 1 33.37 7.69 -55.43
C MET A 1 34.61 7.86 -54.57
N SER A 2 35.16 6.75 -54.09
CA SER A 2 36.43 6.62 -53.36
C SER A 2 36.35 6.69 -51.82
N VAL A 3 36.77 5.56 -51.26
CA VAL A 3 36.78 5.08 -49.88
C VAL A 3 38.06 5.56 -49.17
N PRO A 4 38.10 5.67 -47.83
CA PRO A 4 39.33 5.42 -47.09
C PRO A 4 39.28 4.06 -46.39
N THR A 5 40.16 3.17 -46.85
CA THR A 5 40.52 1.87 -46.30
C THR A 5 41.49 1.98 -45.12
N SER A 6 41.20 1.25 -44.02
CA SER A 6 42.10 0.46 -43.12
C SER A 6 43.37 1.11 -42.51
N SER A 7 43.92 0.78 -41.33
CA SER A 7 43.77 -0.26 -40.29
C SER A 7 44.85 0.01 -39.20
N ALA A 8 44.72 -0.67 -38.06
CA ALA A 8 45.74 -1.02 -37.05
C ALA A 8 46.07 0.05 -36.00
N TRP A 9 45.61 -0.04 -34.74
CA TRP A 9 45.84 -1.02 -33.65
C TRP A 9 47.23 -0.95 -33.01
N THR A 10 47.18 -1.03 -31.66
CA THR A 10 48.27 -1.16 -30.67
C THR A 10 48.85 0.20 -30.18
N HIS A 11 48.97 0.57 -28.91
CA HIS A 11 49.03 -0.17 -27.64
C HIS A 11 48.37 0.60 -26.48
N ALA A 12 48.05 -0.20 -25.46
CA ALA A 12 47.52 0.17 -24.15
C ALA A 12 48.37 1.18 -23.36
N ALA A 13 47.68 2.07 -22.65
CA ALA A 13 48.14 2.60 -21.38
C ALA A 13 46.91 2.75 -20.47
N ALA A 14 46.84 1.86 -19.47
CA ALA A 14 45.84 1.90 -18.41
C ALA A 14 45.97 3.20 -17.62
N ILE A 15 44.87 3.96 -17.50
CA ILE A 15 44.72 4.99 -16.48
C ILE A 15 43.55 4.57 -15.58
N LEU A 16 43.93 4.33 -14.35
CA LEU A 16 43.12 4.06 -13.17
C LEU A 16 42.01 5.12 -12.99
N SER A 17 40.83 4.61 -12.61
CA SER A 17 39.97 5.17 -11.55
C SER A 17 39.36 6.55 -11.74
N LEU A 18 38.05 6.60 -12.08
CA LEU A 18 37.08 7.30 -11.23
C LEU A 18 35.65 6.83 -11.54
N GLY A 19 35.09 6.01 -10.65
CA GLY A 19 33.65 5.79 -10.62
C GLY A 19 32.95 7.02 -10.07
N VAL A 20 31.92 7.51 -10.77
CA VAL A 20 30.85 8.32 -10.20
C VAL A 20 29.54 7.85 -10.83
N LEU A 21 28.60 7.63 -9.94
CA LEU A 21 27.39 6.86 -10.06
C LEU A 21 26.26 7.61 -10.78
N LEU A 22 25.31 6.81 -11.24
CA LEU A 22 23.98 7.14 -11.72
C LEU A 22 23.26 8.18 -10.86
N ALA A 23 22.78 9.26 -11.49
CA ALA A 23 21.66 10.06 -11.00
C ALA A 23 20.41 9.71 -11.82
N GLY A 24 19.88 8.51 -11.58
CA GLY A 24 18.47 8.22 -11.87
C GLY A 24 17.65 8.77 -10.71
N CYS A 25 16.74 9.71 -10.96
CA CYS A 25 15.67 10.04 -10.03
C CYS A 25 14.73 8.83 -9.92
N GLY A 26 15.12 7.84 -9.10
CA GLY A 26 14.15 7.01 -8.42
C GLY A 26 13.57 7.85 -7.30
N GLU A 27 12.28 8.18 -7.40
CA GLU A 27 11.52 8.72 -6.30
C GLU A 27 11.60 7.69 -5.17
N GLU A 28 12.47 7.98 -4.20
CA GLU A 28 12.63 7.22 -2.97
C GLU A 28 11.24 7.13 -2.35
N ALA A 29 10.61 5.95 -2.41
CA ALA A 29 9.38 5.66 -1.71
C ALA A 29 9.70 5.72 -0.22
N LYS A 30 9.68 6.94 0.32
CA LYS A 30 9.89 7.22 1.73
C LYS A 30 8.84 6.43 2.48
N THR A 31 9.31 5.41 3.19
CA THR A 31 8.65 4.82 4.35
C THR A 31 8.16 5.96 5.22
N SER A 32 6.89 6.33 5.01
CA SER A 32 6.16 7.18 5.93
C SER A 32 6.01 6.37 7.22
N PRO A 33 6.15 6.97 8.41
CA PRO A 33 5.86 6.28 9.66
C PRO A 33 4.45 5.68 9.56
N PRO A 34 4.19 4.50 10.17
CA PRO A 34 2.92 3.81 10.01
C PRO A 34 1.78 4.69 10.51
N ARG A 35 1.09 5.35 9.56
CA ARG A 35 -0.05 6.24 9.79
C ARG A 35 -1.16 5.53 10.57
N ALA A 36 -1.21 4.20 10.44
CA ALA A 36 -2.15 3.28 11.09
C ALA A 36 -2.28 3.46 12.61
N LEU A 37 -1.19 3.76 13.33
CA LEU A 37 -1.19 3.77 14.79
C LEU A 37 -1.88 5.00 15.41
N THR A 38 -2.06 6.06 14.63
CA THR A 38 -2.62 7.34 15.12
C THR A 38 -3.88 7.77 14.37
N SER A 39 -4.26 7.07 13.31
CA SER A 39 -5.47 7.36 12.52
C SER A 39 -6.73 6.86 13.22
N VAL A 40 -7.76 7.72 13.27
CA VAL A 40 -9.11 7.42 13.77
C VAL A 40 -10.14 8.02 12.81
N PRO A 41 -11.29 7.38 12.55
CA PRO A 41 -12.39 7.99 11.82
C PRO A 41 -12.83 9.32 12.44
N ALA A 42 -13.21 10.30 11.61
CA ALA A 42 -13.70 11.60 12.08
C ALA A 42 -15.10 11.50 12.72
N ASP A 43 -15.93 10.57 12.23
CA ASP A 43 -17.21 10.24 12.84
C ASP A 43 -17.00 9.43 14.13
N GLY A 44 -17.63 9.86 15.21
CA GLY A 44 -17.44 9.25 16.53
C GLY A 44 -18.00 7.83 16.64
N ALA A 45 -19.06 7.49 15.92
CA ALA A 45 -19.63 6.15 15.94
C ALA A 45 -18.73 5.18 15.16
N LEU A 46 -18.26 5.58 13.97
CA LEU A 46 -17.27 4.81 13.21
C LEU A 46 -15.95 4.67 13.99
N ALA A 47 -15.53 5.70 14.72
CA ALA A 47 -14.34 5.63 15.56
C ALA A 47 -14.45 4.57 16.65
N GLN A 48 -15.61 4.45 17.30
CA GLN A 48 -15.86 3.41 18.29
C GLN A 48 -15.83 2.01 17.68
N ILE A 49 -16.49 1.82 16.53
CA ILE A 49 -16.48 0.53 15.82
C ILE A 49 -15.07 0.14 15.38
N TYR A 50 -14.33 1.10 14.80
CA TYR A 50 -12.95 0.87 14.40
C TYR A 50 -12.12 0.42 15.60
N ASP A 51 -12.20 1.11 16.73
CA ASP A 51 -11.42 0.81 17.93
C ASP A 51 -11.77 -0.56 18.55
N SER A 52 -13.07 -0.91 18.62
CA SER A 52 -13.53 -2.16 19.23
C SER A 52 -13.38 -3.40 18.35
N SER A 53 -13.28 -3.22 17.02
CA SER A 53 -13.41 -4.31 16.06
C SER A 53 -12.25 -4.33 15.06
N CYS A 54 -12.15 -3.34 14.17
CA CYS A 54 -11.23 -3.37 13.03
C CYS A 54 -9.76 -3.19 13.45
N LYS A 55 -9.50 -2.28 14.40
CA LYS A 55 -8.17 -1.83 14.81
C LYS A 55 -7.31 -2.95 15.38
N LEU A 56 -7.92 -3.96 16.01
CA LEU A 56 -7.23 -5.13 16.57
C LEU A 56 -6.28 -5.78 15.55
N CYS A 57 -6.70 -5.83 14.29
CA CYS A 57 -5.93 -6.41 13.21
C CYS A 57 -5.33 -5.34 12.30
N HIS A 58 -6.11 -4.31 11.93
CA HIS A 58 -5.70 -3.33 10.93
C HIS A 58 -4.76 -2.22 11.45
N ALA A 59 -4.48 -2.17 12.75
CA ALA A 59 -3.40 -1.35 13.32
C ALA A 59 -2.24 -2.20 13.87
N ASN A 60 -2.28 -3.53 13.72
CA ASN A 60 -1.27 -4.45 14.24
C ASN A 60 -0.45 -5.07 13.09
N PRO A 61 0.81 -4.68 12.89
CA PRO A 61 1.67 -5.23 11.85
C PRO A 61 1.87 -6.76 11.95
N GLY A 62 1.71 -7.34 13.13
CA GLY A 62 1.83 -8.79 13.35
C GLY A 62 0.59 -9.60 12.97
N ALA A 63 -0.55 -8.95 12.67
CA ALA A 63 -1.80 -9.63 12.34
C ALA A 63 -1.89 -10.07 10.86
N GLY A 64 -1.01 -9.57 9.99
CA GLY A 64 -1.05 -9.86 8.55
C GLY A 64 -2.18 -9.19 7.77
N ALA A 65 -3.02 -8.39 8.45
CA ALA A 65 -4.06 -7.57 7.82
C ALA A 65 -3.46 -6.33 7.14
N PRO A 66 -4.09 -5.77 6.08
CA PRO A 66 -3.63 -4.53 5.48
C PRO A 66 -3.74 -3.39 6.50
N LEU A 67 -2.62 -2.72 6.77
CA LEU A 67 -2.59 -1.66 7.79
C LEU A 67 -3.41 -0.45 7.36
N THR A 68 -4.14 0.15 8.30
CA THR A 68 -4.89 1.40 8.11
C THR A 68 -3.97 2.49 7.54
N GLY A 69 -4.35 3.07 6.40
CA GLY A 69 -3.59 4.11 5.71
C GLY A 69 -2.38 3.61 4.91
N ASP A 70 -2.12 2.30 4.84
CA ASP A 70 -1.11 1.74 3.93
C ASP A 70 -1.64 1.70 2.49
N ALA A 71 -1.41 2.80 1.77
CA ALA A 71 -1.87 2.96 0.39
C ALA A 71 -1.38 1.84 -0.54
N ASN A 72 -0.20 1.28 -0.31
CA ASN A 72 0.36 0.21 -1.15
C ASN A 72 -0.36 -1.12 -0.89
N ALA A 73 -0.65 -1.44 0.37
CA ALA A 73 -1.42 -2.62 0.72
C ALA A 73 -2.87 -2.53 0.24
N TRP A 74 -3.46 -1.33 0.28
CA TRP A 74 -4.86 -1.09 -0.08
C TRP A 74 -5.10 -0.90 -1.58
N ALA A 75 -4.15 -0.39 -2.36
CA ALA A 75 -4.32 -0.17 -3.81
C ALA A 75 -4.83 -1.41 -4.58
N PRO A 76 -4.22 -2.62 -4.48
CA PRO A 76 -4.74 -3.80 -5.18
C PRO A 76 -6.06 -4.35 -4.61
N ARG A 77 -6.46 -3.91 -3.41
CA ARG A 77 -7.73 -4.29 -2.77
C ARG A 77 -8.85 -3.38 -3.28
N VAL A 78 -8.63 -2.07 -3.25
CA VAL A 78 -9.58 -1.08 -3.79
C VAL A 78 -9.84 -1.30 -5.28
N ALA A 79 -8.84 -1.77 -6.04
CA ALA A 79 -8.99 -2.14 -7.45
C ALA A 79 -9.99 -3.29 -7.70
N GLN A 80 -10.37 -4.06 -6.69
CA GLN A 80 -11.39 -5.12 -6.80
C GLN A 80 -12.83 -4.56 -6.73
N GLY A 81 -12.98 -3.29 -6.36
CA GLY A 81 -14.28 -2.63 -6.19
C GLY A 81 -14.85 -2.77 -4.78
N SER A 82 -15.74 -1.84 -4.43
CA SER A 82 -16.36 -1.75 -3.10
C SER A 82 -17.22 -2.97 -2.78
N ASP A 83 -18.01 -3.47 -3.72
CA ASP A 83 -18.84 -4.67 -3.55
C ASP A 83 -18.02 -5.88 -3.08
N THR A 84 -16.86 -6.11 -3.70
CA THR A 84 -15.98 -7.22 -3.33
C THR A 84 -15.38 -7.04 -1.94
N LEU A 85 -14.98 -5.82 -1.59
CA LEU A 85 -14.44 -5.54 -0.25
C LEU A 85 -15.51 -5.65 0.84
N LEU A 86 -16.73 -5.24 0.54
CA LEU A 86 -17.88 -5.38 1.42
C LEU A 86 -18.25 -6.85 1.63
N ASP A 87 -18.33 -7.64 0.55
CA ASP A 87 -18.59 -9.08 0.61
C ASP A 87 -17.55 -9.80 1.48
N HIS A 88 -16.27 -9.55 1.24
CA HIS A 88 -15.19 -10.09 2.07
C HIS A 88 -15.28 -9.66 3.53
N THR A 89 -15.77 -8.44 3.80
CA THR A 89 -15.94 -7.93 5.17
C THR A 89 -17.08 -8.63 5.90
N ILE A 90 -18.22 -8.81 5.23
CA ILE A 90 -19.42 -9.46 5.77
C ILE A 90 -19.16 -10.96 5.98
N ASN A 91 -18.64 -11.64 4.95
CA ASN A 91 -18.50 -13.09 4.95
C ASN A 91 -17.20 -13.58 5.57
N GLY A 92 -16.24 -12.68 5.81
CA GLY A 92 -14.89 -13.02 6.23
C GLY A 92 -14.02 -13.48 5.06
N TYR A 93 -12.73 -13.17 5.12
CA TYR A 93 -11.81 -13.44 4.03
C TYR A 93 -10.35 -13.52 4.49
N ASN A 94 -9.63 -14.56 4.06
CA ASN A 94 -8.19 -14.70 4.26
C ASN A 94 -7.70 -14.41 5.70
N GLY A 95 -8.39 -14.98 6.69
CA GLY A 95 -8.08 -14.79 8.12
C GLY A 95 -8.82 -13.63 8.80
N MET A 96 -9.51 -12.77 8.05
CA MET A 96 -10.45 -11.80 8.59
C MET A 96 -11.75 -12.50 9.03
N PRO A 97 -12.19 -12.39 10.29
CA PRO A 97 -13.45 -12.96 10.75
C PRO A 97 -14.66 -12.34 10.03
N PRO A 98 -15.77 -13.08 9.89
CA PRO A 98 -17.03 -12.53 9.40
C PRO A 98 -17.44 -11.28 10.16
N MET A 99 -18.05 -10.33 9.44
CA MET A 99 -18.49 -9.03 9.94
C MET A 99 -17.36 -8.17 10.56
N GLY A 100 -16.09 -8.52 10.37
CA GLY A 100 -14.95 -7.81 10.99
C GLY A 100 -15.08 -7.66 12.51
N LEU A 101 -15.75 -8.61 13.20
CA LEU A 101 -16.10 -8.55 14.62
C LEU A 101 -17.12 -7.45 15.02
N CYS A 102 -17.86 -6.89 14.06
CA CYS A 102 -18.98 -5.99 14.31
C CYS A 102 -20.30 -6.59 13.81
N MET A 103 -20.91 -7.46 14.63
CA MET A 103 -22.14 -8.18 14.25
C MET A 103 -23.38 -7.28 14.09
N HIS A 104 -23.29 -6.01 14.50
CA HIS A 104 -24.39 -5.04 14.42
C HIS A 104 -24.13 -3.91 13.41
N CYS A 105 -23.03 -3.99 12.64
CA CYS A 105 -22.70 -2.97 11.66
C CYS A 105 -23.58 -3.09 10.41
N SER A 106 -23.97 -1.94 9.86
CA SER A 106 -24.57 -1.88 8.52
C SER A 106 -23.51 -1.92 7.42
N GLU A 107 -23.94 -2.21 6.20
CA GLU A 107 -23.09 -2.17 5.01
C GLU A 107 -22.46 -0.79 4.80
N GLU A 108 -23.23 0.28 5.03
CA GLU A 108 -22.77 1.66 4.95
C GLU A 108 -21.63 1.95 5.96
N GLN A 109 -21.75 1.41 7.18
CA GLN A 109 -20.69 1.53 8.19
C GLN A 109 -19.44 0.77 7.77
N PHE A 110 -19.59 -0.42 7.17
CA PHE A 110 -18.46 -1.17 6.63
C PHE A 110 -17.77 -0.42 5.49
N LEU A 111 -18.52 0.08 4.50
CA LEU A 111 -17.95 0.85 3.40
C LEU A 111 -17.22 2.09 3.89
N ALA A 112 -17.78 2.81 4.87
CA ALA A 112 -17.12 3.96 5.47
C ALA A 112 -15.83 3.59 6.22
N LEU A 113 -15.81 2.46 6.94
CA LEU A 113 -14.62 1.96 7.63
C LEU A 113 -13.55 1.45 6.66
N ILE A 114 -13.92 0.72 5.61
CA ILE A 114 -13.02 0.30 4.54
C ILE A 114 -12.44 1.54 3.85
N GLY A 115 -13.27 2.55 3.60
CA GLY A 115 -12.83 3.80 3.01
C GLY A 115 -11.85 4.57 3.89
N PHE A 116 -12.14 4.64 5.19
CA PHE A 116 -11.22 5.19 6.18
C PHE A 116 -9.89 4.43 6.21
N MET A 117 -9.91 3.09 6.26
CA MET A 117 -8.70 2.28 6.33
C MET A 117 -7.88 2.32 5.04
N SER A 118 -8.52 2.38 3.88
CA SER A 118 -7.85 2.49 2.58
C SER A 118 -7.41 3.91 2.24
N GLY A 119 -7.95 4.93 2.93
CA GLY A 119 -7.75 6.33 2.61
C GLY A 119 -8.47 6.79 1.34
N GLN A 120 -9.50 6.06 0.90
CA GLN A 120 -10.29 6.34 -0.31
C GLN A 120 -11.78 6.35 0.05
N PRO A 121 -12.59 7.30 -0.45
CA PRO A 121 -14.04 7.20 -0.31
C PRO A 121 -14.55 6.01 -1.13
N LEU A 122 -15.25 5.08 -0.49
CA LEU A 122 -15.90 3.94 -1.13
C LEU A 122 -17.41 4.12 -1.05
N GLN A 123 -18.09 3.76 -2.14
CA GLN A 123 -19.55 3.79 -2.29
C GLN A 123 -20.06 2.38 -2.50
#